data_AF-A0A8G2BZ64-F1
#
_entry.id   AF-A0A8G2BZ64-F1
#
_cell.length_a   1.000
_cell.length_b   1.000
_cell.length_c   1.000
_cell.angle_alpha   90.00
_cell.angle_beta   90.00
_cell.angle_gamma   90.00
#
_symmetry.space_group_name_H-M   'P 1'
#
loop_
_entity.id
_entity.type
_entity.pdbx_description
1 polymer ?
#
loop_
_entity_poly.entity_id
_entity_poly.type
_entity_poly.pdbx_seq_one_letter_code
_entity_poly.pdbx_strand_id
1 'polypeptide(L)'
;MDENKLILIMNKLFTFIIALLLLSCTSVEEKELFKILDFADANRDELEKVLEHYKQDSLKLKATYFLIKNMLGHAGYDSITLKDLQPAYNKLVTISKKHNWERSVSWARETRAFGENIRINISPLSMQQDISTIKAD
;
A
#
# COMPACT_ATOMS: atom_id res chain seq x y z
N MET A 1 14.94 58.05 7.51
CA MET A 1 13.95 57.06 7.06
C MET A 1 12.68 57.35 7.85
N ASP A 2 11.57 57.64 7.17
CA ASP A 2 10.32 58.09 7.81
C ASP A 2 9.64 56.93 8.56
N GLU A 3 9.01 57.23 9.71
CA GLU A 3 8.30 56.27 10.58
C GLU A 3 7.23 55.46 9.83
N ASN A 4 6.49 56.08 8.91
CA ASN A 4 5.49 55.41 8.07
C ASN A 4 6.13 54.36 7.15
N LYS A 5 7.33 54.64 6.67
CA LYS A 5 8.11 53.69 5.86
C LYS A 5 8.54 52.49 6.71
N LEU A 6 8.87 52.71 7.98
CA LEU A 6 9.21 51.65 8.94
C LEU A 6 7.99 50.77 9.26
N ILE A 7 6.83 51.38 9.53
CA ILE A 7 5.56 50.68 9.80
C ILE A 7 5.13 49.83 8.61
N LEU A 8 5.25 50.37 7.38
CA LEU A 8 4.93 49.62 6.16
C LEU A 8 5.85 48.41 5.97
N ILE A 9 7.14 48.53 6.30
CA ILE A 9 8.10 47.42 6.24
C ILE A 9 7.74 46.36 7.27
N MET A 10 7.44 46.74 8.52
CA MET A 10 7.06 45.80 9.58
C MET A 10 5.76 45.04 9.24
N ASN A 11 4.74 45.70 8.69
CA ASN A 11 3.51 45.04 8.26
C ASN A 11 3.76 44.02 7.15
N LYS A 12 4.58 44.37 6.15
CA LYS A 12 4.96 43.42 5.09
C LYS A 12 5.71 42.22 5.65
N LEU A 13 6.61 42.45 6.61
CA LEU A 13 7.36 41.38 7.28
C LEU A 13 6.42 40.46 8.06
N PHE A 14 5.47 41.02 8.80
CA PHE A 14 4.48 40.28 9.57
C PHE A 14 3.57 39.42 8.68
N THR A 15 3.06 39.99 7.59
CA THR A 15 2.26 39.23 6.60
C THR A 15 3.08 38.10 5.96
N PHE A 16 4.36 38.34 5.66
CA PHE A 16 5.26 37.33 5.12
C PHE A 16 5.53 36.19 6.12
N ILE A 17 5.73 36.51 7.40
CA ILE A 17 5.89 35.52 8.47
C ILE A 17 4.61 34.67 8.63
N ILE A 18 3.43 35.30 8.61
CA ILE A 18 2.15 34.57 8.66
C ILE A 18 2.02 33.62 7.46
N ALA A 19 2.35 34.07 6.25
CA ALA A 19 2.31 33.23 5.06
C ALA A 19 3.25 32.02 5.18
N LEU A 20 4.46 32.20 5.73
CA LEU A 20 5.40 31.11 5.99
C LEU A 20 4.89 30.11 7.04
N LEU A 21 4.21 30.59 8.08
CA LEU A 21 3.60 29.74 9.12
C LEU A 21 2.42 28.92 8.60
N LEU A 22 1.70 29.40 7.58
CA LEU A 22 0.62 28.65 6.94
C LEU A 22 1.15 27.52 6.04
N LEU A 23 2.34 27.70 5.44
CA LEU A 23 2.98 26.67 4.60
C LEU A 23 3.56 25.49 5.39
N SER A 24 3.77 25.64 6.70
CA SER A 24 4.30 24.57 7.56
C SER A 24 3.23 23.63 8.12
N CYS A 25 1.95 23.87 7.83
CA CYS A 25 0.81 23.05 8.26
C CYS A 25 0.68 21.74 7.47
N THR A 26 1.75 20.95 7.41
CA THR A 26 1.74 19.58 6.87
C THR A 26 2.09 18.60 7.97
N SER A 27 1.21 17.63 8.18
CA SER A 27 1.42 16.57 9.17
C SER A 27 2.60 15.69 8.78
N VAL A 28 3.21 15.02 9.77
CA VAL A 28 4.24 14.00 9.50
C VAL A 28 3.68 12.87 8.64
N GLU A 29 2.42 12.51 8.87
CA GLU A 29 1.70 11.45 8.15
C GLU A 29 1.53 11.78 6.65
N GLU A 30 1.16 13.03 6.31
CA GLU A 30 1.10 13.48 4.91
C GLU A 30 2.47 13.47 4.24
N LYS A 31 3.53 13.89 4.94
CA LYS A 31 4.89 13.88 4.38
C LYS A 31 5.40 12.47 4.11
N GLU A 32 5.09 11.52 4.99
CA GLU A 32 5.40 10.11 4.76
C GLU A 32 4.61 9.57 3.58
N LEU A 33 3.32 9.90 3.49
CA LEU A 33 2.46 9.48 2.39
C LEU A 33 2.98 9.94 1.02
N PHE A 34 3.37 11.20 0.87
CA PHE A 34 3.93 11.69 -0.40
C PHE A 34 5.17 10.88 -0.83
N LYS A 35 6.06 10.55 0.12
CA LYS A 35 7.22 9.70 -0.16
C LYS A 35 6.81 8.29 -0.54
N ILE A 36 5.77 7.73 0.09
CA ILE A 36 5.25 6.40 -0.23
C ILE A 36 4.69 6.39 -1.66
N LEU A 37 3.91 7.41 -2.03
CA LEU A 37 3.32 7.54 -3.36
C LEU A 37 4.35 7.69 -4.47
N ASP A 38 5.55 8.21 -4.18
CA ASP A 38 6.64 8.25 -5.17
C ASP A 38 7.14 6.83 -5.54
N PHE A 39 6.95 5.81 -4.69
CA PHE A 39 7.24 4.41 -5.01
C PHE A 39 6.12 3.72 -5.80
N ALA A 40 4.93 4.33 -5.91
CA ALA A 40 3.81 3.77 -6.65
C ALA A 40 3.98 3.87 -8.17
N ASP A 41 4.94 4.67 -8.65
CA ASP A 41 5.24 4.92 -10.06
C ASP A 41 3.96 5.17 -10.87
N ALA A 42 3.66 4.35 -11.88
CA ALA A 42 2.45 4.47 -12.71
C ALA A 42 1.12 4.26 -11.94
N ASN A 43 1.16 3.67 -10.74
CA ASN A 43 -0.03 3.38 -9.93
C ASN A 43 -0.40 4.51 -8.95
N ARG A 44 0.37 5.61 -8.94
CA ARG A 44 0.12 6.76 -8.06
C ARG A 44 -1.31 7.30 -8.19
N ASP A 45 -1.79 7.48 -9.41
CA ASP A 45 -3.12 8.04 -9.68
C ASP A 45 -4.25 7.18 -9.08
N GLU A 46 -4.09 5.86 -9.07
CA GLU A 46 -5.04 4.94 -8.45
C GLU A 46 -5.06 5.11 -6.93
N LEU A 47 -3.88 5.19 -6.30
CA LEU A 47 -3.79 5.41 -4.85
C LEU A 47 -4.34 6.78 -4.45
N GLU A 48 -4.09 7.83 -5.24
CA GLU A 48 -4.66 9.16 -5.02
C GLU A 48 -6.19 9.16 -5.13
N LYS A 49 -6.79 8.40 -6.06
CA LYS A 49 -8.26 8.21 -6.12
C LYS A 49 -8.81 7.55 -4.86
N VAL A 50 -8.14 6.52 -4.32
CA VAL A 50 -8.58 5.85 -3.07
C VAL A 50 -8.54 6.84 -1.89
N LEU A 51 -7.48 7.65 -1.81
CA LEU A 51 -7.35 8.68 -0.77
C LEU A 51 -8.45 9.73 -0.88
N GLU A 52 -8.72 10.21 -2.09
CA GLU A 52 -9.76 11.19 -2.38
C GLU A 52 -11.15 10.66 -2.04
N HIS A 53 -11.43 9.38 -2.33
CA HIS A 53 -12.69 8.73 -1.99
C HIS A 53 -12.97 8.74 -0.48
N TYR A 54 -11.95 8.51 0.35
CA TYR A 54 -12.09 8.43 1.80
C TYR A 54 -11.85 9.76 2.54
N LYS A 55 -11.54 10.86 1.83
CA LYS A 55 -11.15 12.14 2.45
C LYS A 55 -12.12 12.71 3.49
N GLN A 56 -13.42 12.39 3.35
CA GLN A 56 -14.49 12.91 4.23
C GLN A 56 -14.72 12.03 5.47
N ASP A 57 -14.18 10.82 5.49
CA ASP A 57 -14.33 9.86 6.59
C ASP A 57 -12.97 9.67 7.26
N SER A 58 -12.72 10.42 8.33
CA SER A 58 -11.42 10.45 9.01
C SER A 58 -10.90 9.07 9.43
N LEU A 59 -11.78 8.15 9.81
CA LEU A 59 -11.38 6.80 10.22
C LEU A 59 -10.98 5.97 9.00
N LYS A 60 -11.76 6.04 7.92
CA LYS A 60 -11.43 5.34 6.68
C LYS A 60 -10.19 5.92 6.01
N LEU A 61 -10.02 7.24 6.00
CA LEU A 61 -8.81 7.88 5.49
C LEU A 61 -7.57 7.39 6.24
N LYS A 62 -7.65 7.34 7.59
CA LYS A 62 -6.56 6.82 8.42
C LYS A 62 -6.28 5.33 8.16
N ALA A 63 -7.31 4.52 7.96
CA ALA A 63 -7.15 3.12 7.58
C ALA A 63 -6.49 2.98 6.20
N THR A 64 -6.88 3.80 5.23
CA THR A 64 -6.28 3.82 3.89
C THR A 64 -4.82 4.21 3.95
N TYR A 65 -4.45 5.26 4.71
CA TYR A 65 -3.05 5.60 4.95
C TYR A 65 -2.25 4.46 5.56
N PHE A 66 -2.82 3.79 6.57
CA PHE A 66 -2.19 2.62 7.18
C PHE A 66 -1.95 1.51 6.15
N LEU A 67 -2.94 1.21 5.31
CA LEU A 67 -2.81 0.18 4.28
C LEU A 67 -1.73 0.56 3.25
N ILE A 68 -1.80 1.76 2.66
CA ILE A 68 -0.84 2.23 1.65
C ILE A 68 0.60 2.21 2.19
N LYS A 69 0.80 2.67 3.43
CA LYS A 69 2.11 2.63 4.09
C LYS A 69 2.66 1.22 4.23
N ASN A 70 1.81 0.23 4.52
CA ASN A 70 2.20 -1.16 4.67
C ASN A 70 2.29 -1.91 3.32
N MET A 71 2.04 -1.26 2.18
CA MET A 71 2.30 -1.89 0.87
C MET A 71 3.77 -1.81 0.48
N LEU A 72 4.53 -0.85 1.01
CA LEU A 72 5.96 -0.73 0.73
C LEU A 72 6.72 -1.97 1.22
N GLY A 73 7.51 -2.57 0.33
CA GLY A 73 8.28 -3.78 0.62
C GLY A 73 7.46 -5.08 0.62
N HIS A 74 6.15 -4.99 0.39
CA HIS A 74 5.30 -6.15 0.16
C HIS A 74 5.07 -6.34 -1.35
N ALA A 75 5.06 -7.60 -1.78
CA ALA A 75 4.91 -7.96 -3.18
C ALA A 75 4.16 -9.29 -3.32
N GLY A 76 3.37 -9.38 -4.37
CA GLY A 76 2.70 -10.59 -4.81
C GLY A 76 3.34 -11.15 -6.08
N TYR A 77 3.02 -12.41 -6.39
CA TYR A 77 3.32 -12.96 -7.71
C TYR A 77 2.46 -12.28 -8.77
N ASP A 78 3.03 -12.05 -9.96
CA ASP A 78 2.26 -11.51 -11.07
C ASP A 78 1.09 -12.44 -11.46
N SER A 79 0.13 -11.88 -12.18
CA SER A 79 -1.10 -12.59 -12.57
C SER A 79 -0.88 -13.85 -13.42
N ILE A 80 0.24 -13.93 -14.15
CA ILE A 80 0.56 -15.09 -14.99
C ILE A 80 1.06 -16.22 -14.08
N THR A 81 2.02 -15.92 -13.21
CA THR A 81 2.51 -16.83 -12.19
C THR A 81 1.37 -17.33 -11.30
N LEU A 82 0.48 -16.44 -10.87
CA LEU A 82 -0.66 -16.81 -10.03
C LEU A 82 -1.57 -17.82 -10.72
N LYS A 83 -1.83 -17.65 -12.03
CA LYS A 83 -2.63 -18.60 -12.82
C LYS A 83 -1.99 -19.99 -12.85
N ASP A 84 -0.68 -20.07 -12.99
CA ASP A 84 0.06 -21.34 -13.00
C ASP A 84 0.05 -22.02 -11.61
N LEU A 85 0.04 -21.24 -10.53
CA LEU A 85 -0.05 -21.74 -9.16
C LEU A 85 -1.49 -22.13 -8.76
N GLN A 86 -2.51 -21.56 -9.42
CA GLN A 86 -3.92 -21.74 -9.03
C GLN A 86 -4.37 -23.21 -8.90
N PRO A 87 -4.01 -24.13 -9.82
CA PRO A 87 -4.36 -25.55 -9.67
C PRO A 87 -3.79 -26.17 -8.40
N ALA A 88 -2.58 -25.77 -8.01
CA ALA A 88 -1.93 -26.24 -6.80
C ALA A 88 -2.67 -25.77 -5.55
N TYR A 89 -3.00 -24.48 -5.49
CA TYR A 89 -3.81 -23.91 -4.42
C TYR A 89 -5.17 -24.59 -4.32
N ASN A 90 -5.86 -24.81 -5.44
CA ASN A 90 -7.17 -25.48 -5.45
C ASN A 90 -7.09 -26.91 -4.87
N LYS A 91 -6.01 -27.64 -5.16
CA LYS A 91 -5.80 -28.97 -4.59
C LYS A 91 -5.55 -28.92 -3.09
N LEU A 92 -4.71 -27.98 -2.62
CA LEU A 92 -4.48 -27.76 -1.19
C LEU A 92 -5.76 -27.38 -0.46
N VAL A 93 -6.59 -26.49 -1.04
CA VAL A 93 -7.90 -26.14 -0.50
C VAL A 93 -8.82 -27.36 -0.41
N THR A 94 -8.80 -28.23 -1.42
CA THR A 94 -9.59 -29.48 -1.41
C THR A 94 -9.16 -30.39 -0.27
N ILE A 95 -7.84 -30.57 -0.06
CA ILE A 95 -7.30 -31.35 1.06
C ILE A 95 -7.70 -30.69 2.39
N SER A 96 -7.54 -29.38 2.54
CA SER A 96 -7.89 -28.67 3.77
C SER A 96 -9.37 -28.77 4.10
N LYS A 97 -10.27 -28.64 3.11
CA LYS A 97 -11.72 -28.83 3.30
C LYS A 97 -12.05 -30.25 3.76
N LYS A 98 -11.41 -31.28 3.20
CA LYS A 98 -11.58 -32.69 3.64
C LYS A 98 -11.25 -32.87 5.12
N HIS A 99 -10.29 -32.11 5.63
CA HIS A 99 -9.87 -32.14 7.04
C HIS A 99 -10.52 -31.02 7.87
N ASN A 100 -11.63 -30.42 7.43
CA ASN A 100 -12.32 -29.33 8.13
C ASN A 100 -11.39 -28.16 8.53
N TRP A 101 -10.35 -27.90 7.73
CA TRP A 101 -9.30 -26.93 8.00
C TRP A 101 -8.46 -27.21 9.27
N GLU A 102 -8.61 -28.39 9.87
CA GLU A 102 -7.79 -28.82 10.99
C GLU A 102 -6.42 -29.31 10.52
N ARG A 103 -5.36 -28.83 11.17
CA ARG A 103 -3.97 -29.20 10.87
C ARG A 103 -3.58 -30.51 11.56
N SER A 104 -4.34 -31.56 11.29
CA SER A 104 -4.11 -32.91 11.82
C SER A 104 -2.87 -33.58 11.19
N VAL A 105 -2.39 -34.66 11.81
CA VAL A 105 -1.27 -35.46 11.26
C VAL A 105 -1.61 -36.02 9.88
N SER A 106 -2.87 -36.44 9.65
CA SER A 106 -3.33 -36.92 8.35
C SER A 106 -3.36 -35.81 7.31
N TRP A 107 -3.83 -34.60 7.66
CA TRP A 107 -3.77 -33.44 6.78
C TRP A 107 -2.33 -33.13 6.36
N ALA A 108 -1.40 -33.08 7.32
CA ALA A 108 0.01 -32.76 7.08
C ALA A 108 0.70 -33.82 6.19
N ARG A 109 0.27 -35.08 6.27
CA ARG A 109 0.77 -36.16 5.40
C ARG A 109 0.28 -35.99 3.97
N GLU A 110 -1.01 -35.70 3.78
CA GLU A 110 -1.60 -35.52 2.46
C GLU A 110 -1.06 -34.27 1.75
N THR A 111 -0.91 -33.15 2.44
CA THR A 111 -0.34 -31.93 1.85
C THR A 111 1.12 -32.09 1.48
N ARG A 112 1.92 -32.77 2.33
CA ARG A 112 3.33 -33.08 2.01
C ARG A 112 3.45 -34.01 0.81
N ALA A 113 2.68 -35.11 0.78
CA ALA A 113 2.69 -36.04 -0.34
C ALA A 113 2.25 -35.36 -1.66
N PHE A 114 1.30 -34.42 -1.60
CA PHE A 114 0.95 -33.60 -2.75
C PHE A 114 2.13 -32.72 -3.19
N GLY A 115 2.79 -32.03 -2.26
CA GLY A 115 3.94 -31.16 -2.55
C GLY A 115 5.12 -31.89 -3.17
N GLU A 116 5.42 -33.13 -2.75
CA GLU A 116 6.49 -33.94 -3.33
C GLU A 116 6.24 -34.33 -4.80
N ASN A 117 4.98 -34.40 -5.21
CA ASN A 117 4.58 -34.79 -6.56
C ASN A 117 4.34 -33.60 -7.49
N ILE A 118 4.41 -32.38 -6.96
CA ILE A 118 4.09 -31.18 -7.72
C ILE A 118 5.28 -30.78 -8.59
N ARG A 119 5.05 -30.59 -9.89
CA ARG A 119 6.04 -30.06 -10.82
C ARG A 119 5.70 -28.61 -11.14
N ILE A 120 6.01 -27.71 -10.23
CA ILE A 120 5.93 -26.27 -10.47
C ILE A 120 7.35 -25.78 -10.75
N ASN A 121 7.55 -25.13 -11.89
CA ASN A 121 8.81 -24.44 -12.15
C ASN A 121 8.81 -23.13 -11.38
N ILE A 122 9.61 -23.06 -10.31
CA ILE A 122 9.72 -21.89 -9.42
C ILE A 122 10.87 -20.95 -9.82
N SER A 123 11.44 -21.13 -11.02
CA SER A 123 12.45 -20.23 -11.62
C SER A 123 11.95 -18.78 -11.59
N PRO A 124 12.83 -17.78 -11.36
CA PRO A 124 12.51 -16.59 -10.58
C PRO A 124 11.16 -16.02 -10.97
N LEU A 125 10.19 -16.29 -10.09
CA LEU A 125 8.82 -15.84 -10.28
C LEU A 125 8.84 -14.32 -10.25
N SER A 126 8.27 -13.71 -11.28
CA SER A 126 8.18 -12.26 -11.34
C SER A 126 7.20 -11.81 -10.25
N MET A 127 7.70 -10.98 -9.35
CA MET A 127 6.93 -10.39 -8.26
C MET A 127 6.67 -8.92 -8.58
N GLN A 128 5.46 -8.47 -8.29
CA GLN A 128 5.06 -7.08 -8.42
C GLN A 128 4.80 -6.53 -7.02
N GLN A 129 5.30 -5.33 -6.74
CA GLN A 129 5.06 -4.69 -5.45
C GLN A 129 3.58 -4.37 -5.31
N ASP A 130 3.03 -4.58 -4.11
CA ASP A 130 1.62 -4.35 -3.84
C ASP A 130 1.24 -2.88 -4.14
N ILE A 131 2.15 -1.95 -3.86
CA ILE A 131 1.97 -0.53 -4.13
C ILE A 131 1.78 -0.20 -5.63
N SER A 132 2.25 -1.09 -6.52
CA SER A 132 2.18 -0.91 -7.97
C SER A 132 0.96 -1.58 -8.62
N THR A 133 0.16 -2.34 -7.86
CA THR A 133 -0.88 -3.23 -8.42
C THR A 133 -2.31 -2.94 -7.95
N ILE A 134 -2.48 -2.19 -6.86
CA ILE A 134 -3.80 -1.88 -6.31
C ILE A 134 -4.49 -0.80 -7.11
N LYS A 135 -5.74 -1.06 -7.49
CA LYS A 135 -6.57 -0.15 -8.26
C LYS A 135 -7.77 0.34 -7.44
N ALA A 136 -8.34 1.48 -7.86
CA ALA A 136 -9.47 2.11 -7.18
C ALA A 136 -10.87 1.67 -7.69
N ASP A 137 -10.93 0.70 -8.62
CA ASP A 137 -12.14 0.21 -9.31
C ASP A 137 -12.98 -0.82 -8.53
#